data_AF-A0A1Q7PLL1-F1
#
_entry.id   AF-A0A1Q7PLL1-F1
#
_cell.length_a   1.000
_cell.length_b   1.000
_cell.length_c   1.000
_cell.angle_alpha   90.00
_cell.angle_beta   90.00
_cell.angle_gamma   90.00
#
_symmetry.space_group_name_H-M   'P 1'
#
loop_
_entity.id
_entity.type
_entity.pdbx_description
1 polymer ?
#
loop_
_entity_poly.entity_id
_entity_poly.type
_entity_poly.pdbx_seq_one_letter_code
_entity_poly.pdbx_strand_id
1 'polypeptide(L)' 'MQMTINKQHNGAPKQSNTVWICYRCNLTFHEESIASLHDTITNHCARKIETLHTKGGASIAN' A
#
# COMPACT_ATOMS: atom_id res chain seq x y z
N MET A 1 16.56 42.81 14.97
CA MET A 1 16.93 41.38 14.96
C MET A 1 15.65 40.58 14.94
N GLN A 2 15.23 40.07 13.78
CA GLN A 2 14.02 39.25 13.66
C GLN A 2 14.44 37.87 13.15
N MET A 3 14.20 36.86 13.98
CA MET A 3 14.41 35.45 13.66
C MET A 3 13.05 34.87 13.28
N THR A 4 12.82 34.60 11.99
CA THR A 4 11.66 33.86 11.53
C THR A 4 12.05 32.40 11.34
N ILE A 5 11.45 31.52 12.14
CA ILE A 5 11.69 30.07 12.11
C ILE A 5 10.86 29.48 10.97
N ASN A 6 11.51 29.02 9.90
CA ASN A 6 10.87 28.27 8.83
C ASN A 6 10.54 26.86 9.33
N LYS A 7 9.29 26.64 9.77
CA LYS A 7 8.75 25.29 9.97
C LYS A 7 8.48 24.66 8.60
N GLN A 8 9.54 24.09 8.02
CA GLN A 8 9.44 23.30 6.80
C GLN A 8 8.56 22.08 7.09
N HIS A 9 7.42 22.03 6.41
CA HIS A 9 6.48 20.93 6.45
C HIS A 9 7.15 19.70 5.84
N ASN A 10 7.37 18.71 6.70
CA ASN A 10 7.90 17.40 6.38
C ASN A 10 7.21 16.81 5.14
N GLY A 11 8.00 16.42 4.14
CA GLY A 11 7.53 15.57 3.05
C GLY A 11 6.91 14.31 3.66
N ALA A 12 5.66 14.02 3.29
CA ALA A 12 5.00 12.79 3.70
C ALA A 12 5.91 11.60 3.34
N PRO A 13 6.18 10.67 4.28
CA PRO A 13 6.94 9.47 3.94
C PRO A 13 6.20 8.77 2.80
N LYS A 14 6.92 8.48 1.70
CA LYS A 14 6.45 7.54 0.68
C LYS A 14 6.22 6.21 1.39
N GLN A 15 4.99 5.98 1.84
CA GLN A 15 4.59 4.70 2.41
C GLN A 15 4.43 3.73 1.24
N SER A 16 5.49 2.98 0.96
CA SER A 16 5.39 1.75 0.18
C SER A 16 4.54 0.79 0.98
N ASN A 17 3.28 0.61 0.59
CA ASN A 17 2.40 -0.31 1.28
C ASN A 17 2.54 -1.69 0.61
N THR A 18 3.01 -2.66 1.37
CA THR A 18 3.04 -4.04 0.91
C THR A 18 1.63 -4.61 1.07
N VAL A 19 1.08 -5.17 0.00
CA VAL A 19 -0.19 -5.89 0.07
C VAL A 19 -0.03 -7.27 -0.56
N TRP A 20 -0.89 -8.19 -0.18
CA TRP A 20 -0.92 -9.55 -0.68
C TRP A 20 -2.20 -9.75 -1.47
N ILE A 21 -2.10 -10.14 -2.72
CA ILE A 21 -3.27 -10.35 -3.60
C ILE A 21 -3.40 -11.83 -3.95
N CYS A 22 -4.61 -12.36 -3.77
CA CYS A 22 -4.99 -13.66 -4.28
C CYS A 22 -5.90 -13.48 -5.50
N TYR A 23 -5.41 -13.80 -6.69
CA TYR A 23 -6.19 -13.69 -7.94
C TYR A 23 -7.27 -14.77 -8.08
N ARG A 24 -7.14 -15.90 -7.36
CA ARG A 24 -8.13 -17.00 -7.38
C ARG A 24 -9.38 -16.64 -6.59
N CYS A 25 -9.19 -16.09 -5.39
CA CYS A 25 -10.28 -15.60 -4.54
C CYS A 25 -10.68 -14.15 -4.84
N ASN A 26 -9.91 -13.44 -5.69
CA ASN A 26 -10.05 -12.01 -5.91
C ASN A 26 -10.03 -11.20 -4.60
N LEU A 27 -9.17 -11.61 -3.65
CA LEU A 27 -9.03 -11.00 -2.32
C LEU A 27 -7.70 -10.27 -2.22
N THR A 28 -7.71 -9.20 -1.44
CA THR A 28 -6.50 -8.41 -1.13
C THR A 28 -6.34 -8.32 0.38
N PHE A 29 -5.13 -8.60 0.87
CA PHE A 29 -4.78 -8.61 2.28
C PHE A 29 -3.68 -7.57 2.54
N HIS A 30 -3.81 -6.79 3.60
CA HIS A 30 -2.79 -5.82 4.01
C HIS A 30 -1.77 -6.42 5.00
N GLU A 31 -2.13 -7.53 5.65
CA GLU A 31 -1.30 -8.20 6.64
C GLU A 31 -0.81 -9.55 6.12
N GLU A 32 0.48 -9.82 6.35
CA GLU A 32 1.11 -11.09 5.98
C GLU A 32 0.49 -12.27 6.74
N SER A 33 0.15 -12.10 8.02
CA SER A 33 -0.50 -13.15 8.82
C SER A 33 -1.81 -13.65 8.20
N ILE A 34 -2.60 -12.74 7.63
CA ILE A 34 -3.87 -13.08 6.98
C ILE A 34 -3.62 -13.76 5.63
N ALA A 35 -2.61 -13.30 4.88
CA ALA A 35 -2.21 -13.93 3.62
C ALA A 35 -1.70 -15.37 3.83
N SER A 36 -0.94 -15.62 4.91
CA SER A 36 -0.47 -16.95 5.30
C SER A 36 -1.60 -17.85 5.80
N LEU A 37 -2.56 -17.29 6.54
CA LEU A 37 -3.76 -18.02 6.95
C LEU A 37 -4.59 -18.43 5.73
N HIS A 38 -4.75 -17.52 4.76
CA HIS A 38 -5.41 -17.82 3.50
C HIS A 38 -4.73 -18.99 2.79
N ASP A 39 -3.41 -18.96 2.62
CA ASP A 39 -2.65 -20.05 1.98
C ASP A 39 -2.92 -21.43 2.64
N THR A 40 -2.93 -21.43 3.98
CA THR A 40 -3.23 -22.64 4.78
C THR A 40 -4.64 -23.17 4.55
N ILE A 41 -5.62 -22.29 4.39
CA ILE A 41 -7.04 -22.66 4.23
C ILE A 41 -7.37 -23.03 2.78
N THR A 42 -6.82 -22.31 1.80
CA THR A 42 -7.36 -22.30 0.44
C THR A 42 -6.56 -23.12 -0.58
N ASN A 43 -5.48 -23.81 -0.16
CA ASN A 43 -4.61 -24.61 -1.04
C ASN A 43 -4.08 -23.82 -2.26
N HIS A 44 -3.96 -22.50 -2.13
CA HIS A 44 -3.31 -21.66 -3.12
C HIS A 44 -2.76 -20.38 -2.49
N CYS A 45 -1.64 -19.91 -3.03
CA CYS A 45 -0.88 -18.83 -2.44
C CYS A 45 -1.42 -17.45 -2.82
N ALA A 46 -1.37 -16.52 -1.86
CA ALA A 46 -1.46 -15.09 -2.14
C ALA A 46 -0.09 -14.55 -2.56
N ARG A 47 -0.06 -13.60 -3.51
CA ARG A 47 1.17 -13.00 -4.03
C ARG A 47 1.43 -11.66 -3.35
N LYS A 48 2.64 -11.48 -2.81
CA LYS A 48 3.12 -10.19 -2.31
C LYS A 48 3.31 -9.21 -3.46
N ILE A 49 2.74 -8.01 -3.35
CA ILE A 49 2.95 -6.90 -4.26
C ILE A 49 3.26 -5.64 -3.45
N GLU A 50 4.18 -4.83 -3.96
CA GLU A 50 4.49 -3.53 -3.37
C GLU A 50 3.67 -2.49 -4.10
N THR A 51 2.70 -1.91 -3.40
CA THR A 51 1.92 -0.80 -3.94
C THR A 51 2.65 0.50 -3.63
N LEU A 52 3.11 1.15 -4.68
CA LEU A 52 3.51 2.54 -4.59
C LEU A 52 2.22 3.35 -4.57
N HIS A 53 1.89 3.93 -3.42
CA HIS A 53 0.81 4.88 -3.30
C HIS A 53 1.24 6.17 -4.01
N THR A 54 1.28 6.15 -5.34
CA THR A 54 1.26 7.37 -6.11
C THR A 54 -0.16 7.90 -5.95
N LYS A 55 -0.33 9.03 -5.25
CA LYS A 55 -1.53 9.84 -5.38
C LYS A 55 -1.56 10.40 -6.81
N GLY A 56 -1.65 9.53 -7.81
CA GLY A 56 -1.91 9.84 -9.19
C GLY A 56 -3.37 9.50 -9.42
N GLY A 57 -4.26 10.41 -9.03
CA GLY A 57 -5.63 10.37 -9.53
C GLY A 57 -5.55 10.41 -11.05
N ALA A 58 -5.87 9.29 -11.70
CA ALA A 58 -6.16 9.31 -13.12
C ALA A 58 -7.51 10.03 -13.28
N SER A 59 -7.47 11.36 -13.33
CA SER A 59 -8.53 12.15 -13.92
C SER A 59 -8.55 11.81 -15.41
N ILE A 60 -9.26 10.75 -15.77
CA ILE A 60 -9.78 10.61 -17.13
C ILE A 60 -10.91 11.64 -17.28
N ALA A 61 -10.54 12.87 -17.61
CA ALA A 61 -11.47 13.81 -18.21
C ALA A 61 -11.79 13.28 -19.61
N ASN A 62 -13.05 12.90 -19.83
CA ASN A 62 -13.62 12.72 -21.16
C ASN A 62 -14.37 13.98 -21.56
#